data_AF-A0A967VVZ2-F1
#
_entry.id   AF-A0A967VVZ2-F1
#
_cell.length_a   1.000
_cell.length_b   1.000
_cell.length_c   1.000
_cell.angle_alpha   90.00
_cell.angle_beta   90.00
_cell.angle_gamma   90.00
#
_symmetry.space_group_name_H-M   'P 1'
#
loop_
_entity.id
_entity.type
_entity.pdbx_description
1 polymer ?
#
loop_
_entity_poly.entity_id
_entity_poly.type
_entity_poly.pdbx_seq_one_letter_code
_entity_poly.pdbx_strand_id
1 'polypeptide(L)' 'YETETEVVYSLRSRGDFDVSALAERFGGGGHKNAAGFRVKRSKQ' A
#
# COMPACT_ATOMS: atom_id res chain seq x y z
N TYR A 1 -7.52 0.64 -6.30
CA TYR A 1 -8.82 1.33 -6.34
C TYR A 1 -8.54 2.80 -6.12
N GLU A 2 -9.15 3.68 -6.91
CA GLU A 2 -8.88 5.11 -6.83
C GLU A 2 -10.22 5.85 -6.70
N THR A 3 -10.29 6.76 -5.75
CA THR A 3 -11.38 7.72 -5.58
C THR A 3 -10.87 9.11 -5.94
N GLU A 4 -11.77 10.09 -5.96
CA GLU A 4 -11.39 11.49 -6.19
C GLU A 4 -10.37 12.00 -5.15
N THR A 5 -10.44 11.48 -3.92
CA THR A 5 -9.66 11.98 -2.78
C THR A 5 -8.56 11.03 -2.32
N GLU A 6 -8.58 9.75 -2.73
CA GLU A 6 -7.67 8.72 -2.22
C GLU A 6 -7.27 7.71 -3.28
N VAL A 7 -6.03 7.22 -3.18
CA VAL A 7 -5.51 6.12 -4.00
C VAL A 7 -5.19 4.93 -3.09
N VAL A 8 -5.72 3.76 -3.43
CA VAL A 8 -5.45 2.49 -2.76
C VAL A 8 -4.43 1.69 -3.53
N TYR A 9 -3.30 1.40 -2.88
CA TYR A 9 -2.22 0.57 -3.40
C TYR A 9 -2.32 -0.85 -2.86
N SER A 10 -2.34 -1.82 -3.77
CA SER A 10 -2.28 -3.25 -3.46
C SER A 10 -0.91 -3.79 -3.87
N LEU A 11 -0.09 -4.15 -2.89
CA LEU A 11 1.27 -4.64 -3.09
C LEU A 11 1.30 -6.17 -3.14
N ARG A 12 2.10 -6.72 -4.03
CA ARG A 12 2.43 -8.14 -4.11
C ARG A 12 3.92 -8.29 -4.35
N SER A 13 4.54 -9.27 -3.70
CA SER A 13 5.93 -9.63 -3.93
C SER A 13 6.09 -11.12 -4.12
N ARG A 14 7.24 -11.51 -4.68
CA ARG A 14 7.69 -12.90 -4.78
C ARG A 14 9.01 -13.03 -4.03
N GLY A 15 9.23 -14.19 -3.40
CA GLY A 15 10.44 -14.46 -2.63
C GLY A 15 10.43 -13.75 -1.28
N ASP A 16 11.53 -13.08 -0.96
CA ASP A 16 11.78 -12.60 0.41
C ASP A 16 11.49 -11.11 0.65
N PHE A 17 11.08 -10.38 -0.39
CA PHE A 17 10.76 -8.97 -0.21
C PHE A 17 9.46 -8.79 0.57
N ASP A 18 9.55 -8.21 1.76
CA ASP A 18 8.41 -7.98 2.65
C ASP A 18 7.65 -6.69 2.25
N VAL A 19 6.49 -6.84 1.61
CA VAL A 19 5.62 -5.71 1.27
C VAL A 19 4.77 -5.23 2.44
N SER A 20 4.64 -5.99 3.53
CA SER A 20 3.93 -5.51 4.74
C SER A 20 4.70 -4.38 5.42
N ALA A 21 6.02 -4.52 5.58
CA ALA A 21 6.86 -3.47 6.15
C ALA A 21 6.83 -2.17 5.33
N LEU A 22 6.67 -2.27 4.01
CA LEU A 22 6.50 -1.09 3.15
C LEU A 22 5.12 -0.46 3.38
N ALA A 23 4.05 -1.26 3.38
CA ALA A 23 2.70 -0.75 3.58
C ALA A 23 2.52 -0.06 4.95
N GLU A 24 3.14 -0.59 6.00
CA GLU A 24 3.12 -0.01 7.35
C GLU A 24 3.71 1.40 7.40
N ARG A 25 4.76 1.68 6.62
CA ARG A 25 5.36 3.04 6.53
C ARG A 25 4.39 4.10 6.01
N PHE A 26 3.38 3.67 5.26
CA PHE A 26 2.33 4.54 4.72
C PHE A 26 1.01 4.40 5.50
N GLY A 27 1.03 3.82 6.71
CA GLY A 27 -0.15 3.65 7.56
C GLY A 27 -1.10 2.53 7.09
N GLY A 28 -0.64 1.64 6.23
CA GLY A 28 -1.34 0.42 5.84
C GLY A 28 -0.84 -0.80 6.60
N GLY A 29 -0.91 -1.97 5.96
CA GLY A 29 -0.43 -3.23 6.53
C GLY A 29 -0.80 -4.45 5.68
N GLY A 30 -0.46 -5.64 6.18
CA GLY A 30 -0.79 -6.91 5.54
C GLY A 30 0.22 -8.01 5.85
N HIS A 31 0.45 -8.91 4.89
CA HIS A 31 1.40 -10.00 4.96
C HIS A 31 2.67 -9.71 4.16
N LYS A 32 3.77 -10.42 4.47
CA LYS A 32 5.07 -10.37 3.77
C LYS A 32 4.93 -10.32 2.25
N ASN A 33 4.03 -11.12 1.66
CA ASN A 33 3.86 -11.21 0.20
C ASN A 33 2.64 -10.47 -0.36
N ALA A 34 1.78 -9.94 0.51
CA ALA A 34 0.55 -9.26 0.11
C ALA A 34 0.11 -8.24 1.16
N ALA A 35 0.22 -6.96 0.84
CA ALA A 35 -0.13 -5.86 1.72
C ALA A 35 -0.77 -4.71 0.95
N GLY A 36 -1.27 -3.70 1.65
CA GLY A 36 -1.82 -2.51 1.00
C GLY A 36 -1.93 -1.31 1.92
N PHE A 37 -1.99 -0.13 1.31
CA PHE A 37 -2.12 1.14 2.00
C PHE A 37 -2.94 2.13 1.16
N ARG A 38 -3.40 3.22 1.79
CA ARG A 38 -4.17 4.28 1.13
C ARG A 38 -3.46 5.61 1.34
N VAL A 39 -3.39 6.43 0.30
CA VAL A 39 -2.85 7.79 0.39
C VAL A 39 -3.88 8.78 -0.12
N LYS A 40 -3.91 9.97 0.51
CA LYS A 40 -4.71 11.07 0.02
C LYS A 40 -4.10 11.60 -1.28
N ARG A 41 -4.94 11.86 -2.26
CA ARG A 41 -4.55 12.58 -3.48
C ARG A 41 -4.22 14.02 -3.07
N SER A 42 -2.97 14.45 -3.25
CA SER A 42 -2.67 15.88 -3.12
C SER A 42 -3.38 16.61 -4.25
N LYS A 43 -4.23 17.60 -3.91
CA LYS A 43 -4.70 18.56 -4.91
C LYS A 43 -3.46 19.24 -5.50
N GLN A 44 -3.29 19.16 -6.81
CA GLN A 44 -2.31 19.99 -7.51
C GLN A 44 -2.68 21.47 -7.35
#